data_AF-F2CHP3-F1
#
_entry.id   AF-F2CHP3-F1
#
_cell.length_a   1.000
_cell.length_b   1.000
_cell.length_c   1.000
_cell.angle_alpha   90.00
_cell.angle_beta   90.00
_cell.angle_gamma   90.00
#
_symmetry.space_group_name_H-M   'P 1'
#
loop_
_entity.id
_entity.type
_entity.pdbx_description
1 polymer ?
#
loop_
_entity_poly.entity_id
_entity_poly.type
_entity_poly.pdbx_seq_one_letter_code
_entity_poly.pdbx_strand_id
1 'polypeptide(L)'
;MLNKLQKFRQDLKKKGKGFTLVELIVVIIIIAIIAAVAIPAITSFQDNARKSRIQSEHRELISAVQSYIGSQDDPDNVTIDNINVLAPYIAKNSKGEADLTKTLAKNGNDIAHKIDKDNHKLISTFTPSGGGKEQTWEYDWKSKS
;
A
#
# COMPACT_ATOMS: atom_id res chain seq x y z
N MET A 1 38.80 45.21 33.39
CA MET A 1 37.72 44.34 32.84
C MET A 1 38.07 43.66 31.51
N LEU A 2 39.12 44.09 30.80
CA LEU A 2 39.53 43.53 29.50
C LEU A 2 40.08 42.08 29.53
N ASN A 3 40.73 41.66 30.62
CA ASN A 3 41.30 40.29 30.75
C ASN A 3 40.25 39.16 30.76
N LYS A 4 39.01 39.43 31.23
CA LYS A 4 37.94 38.42 31.24
C LYS A 4 37.39 38.15 29.84
N LEU A 5 37.33 39.17 28.98
CA LEU A 5 36.86 39.04 27.60
C LEU A 5 37.88 38.34 26.70
N GLN A 6 39.18 38.58 26.91
CA GLN A 6 40.24 37.88 26.18
C GLN A 6 40.29 36.39 26.53
N LYS A 7 40.14 36.05 27.82
CA LYS A 7 40.12 34.64 28.27
C LYS A 7 38.92 33.88 27.71
N PHE A 8 37.74 34.51 27.66
CA PHE A 8 36.54 33.92 27.06
C PHE A 8 36.69 33.63 25.56
N ARG A 9 37.32 34.54 24.79
CA ARG A 9 37.61 34.31 23.35
C ARG A 9 38.64 33.20 23.14
N GLN A 10 39.60 33.04 24.05
CA GLN A 10 40.61 32.00 23.99
C GLN A 10 40.03 30.61 24.32
N ASP A 11 39.09 30.54 25.27
CA ASP A 11 38.37 29.31 25.63
C ASP A 11 37.43 28.83 24.52
N LEU A 12 36.79 29.75 23.78
CA LEU A 12 35.98 29.41 22.60
C LEU A 12 36.83 28.83 21.46
N LYS A 13 38.04 29.36 21.23
CA LYS A 13 38.98 28.83 20.22
C LYS A 13 39.54 27.45 20.55
N LYS A 14 39.68 27.11 21.84
CA LYS A 14 40.19 25.80 22.31
C LYS A 14 39.12 24.69 22.31
N LYS A 15 37.83 25.05 22.29
CA LYS A 15 36.71 24.08 22.30
C LYS A 15 36.20 23.69 20.91
N GLY A 16 36.70 24.31 19.84
CA GLY A 16 36.38 23.94 18.46
C GLY A 16 37.12 22.67 18.02
N LYS A 17 36.76 21.51 18.56
CA LYS A 17 37.12 20.23 17.92
C LYS A 17 36.26 20.13 16.65
N GLY A 18 36.86 20.41 15.51
CA GLY A 18 36.20 20.23 14.21
C GLY A 18 35.90 18.76 13.95
N PHE A 19 34.75 18.49 13.35
CA PHE A 19 34.37 17.17 12.88
C PHE A 19 35.35 16.71 11.78
N THR A 20 35.89 15.50 11.90
CA THR A 20 36.84 14.99 10.92
C THR A 20 36.13 14.36 9.73
N LEU A 21 36.73 14.46 8.54
CA LEU A 21 36.20 13.75 7.35
C LEU A 21 36.15 12.23 7.56
N VAL A 22 37.09 11.69 8.35
CA VAL A 22 37.15 10.25 8.65
C VAL A 22 35.93 9.82 9.47
N GLU A 23 35.52 10.60 10.47
CA GLU A 23 34.30 10.34 11.24
C GLU A 23 33.05 10.33 10.35
N LEU A 24 32.97 11.23 9.35
CA LEU A 24 31.86 11.23 8.39
C LEU A 24 31.86 9.97 7.51
N ILE A 25 33.03 9.58 7.01
CA ILE A 25 33.19 8.46 6.08
C ILE A 25 32.79 7.14 6.74
N VAL A 26 33.19 6.91 8.00
CA VAL A 26 32.81 5.70 8.73
C VAL A 26 31.29 5.62 8.93
N VAL A 27 30.63 6.74 9.23
CA VAL A 27 29.18 6.79 9.43
C VAL A 27 28.42 6.46 8.15
N ILE A 28 28.80 7.05 7.01
CA ILE A 28 28.12 6.74 5.73
C ILE A 28 28.33 5.30 5.30
N ILE A 29 29.50 4.69 5.61
CA ILE A 29 29.76 3.27 5.33
C ILE A 29 28.82 2.39 6.14
N ILE A 30 28.67 2.65 7.45
CA ILE A 30 27.77 1.87 8.30
C ILE A 30 26.31 2.03 7.84
N ILE A 31 25.87 3.24 7.51
CA ILE A 31 24.52 3.49 6.98
C ILE A 31 24.30 2.77 5.64
N ALA A 32 25.30 2.76 4.75
CA ALA A 32 25.21 2.07 3.46
C ALA A 32 25.02 0.56 3.62
N ILE A 33 25.75 -0.08 4.55
CA ILE A 33 25.61 -1.52 4.83
C ILE A 33 24.22 -1.82 5.39
N ILE A 34 23.73 -1.01 6.34
CA ILE A 34 22.39 -1.18 6.92
C ILE A 34 21.31 -0.99 5.84
N ALA A 35 21.42 0.07 5.03
CA ALA A 35 20.46 0.37 3.98
C ALA A 35 20.37 -0.75 2.93
N ALA A 36 21.50 -1.36 2.57
CA ALA A 36 21.55 -2.46 1.60
C ALA A 36 20.70 -3.67 2.01
N VAL A 37 20.64 -3.99 3.31
CA VAL A 37 19.82 -5.11 3.83
C VAL A 37 18.40 -4.66 4.20
N ALA A 38 18.25 -3.45 4.76
CA ALA A 38 16.97 -2.95 5.25
C ALA A 38 15.97 -2.65 4.13
N ILE A 39 16.41 -2.02 3.03
CA ILE A 39 15.53 -1.64 1.92
C ILE A 39 14.79 -2.85 1.33
N PRO A 40 15.46 -3.93 0.85
CA PRO A 40 14.77 -5.07 0.26
C PRO A 40 13.83 -5.77 1.26
N ALA A 41 14.24 -5.88 2.53
CA ALA A 41 13.42 -6.48 3.58
C ALA A 41 12.12 -5.71 3.80
N ILE A 42 12.19 -4.37 3.89
CA ILE A 42 11.03 -3.50 4.07
C ILE A 42 10.08 -3.60 2.87
N THR A 43 10.59 -3.57 1.63
CA THR A 43 9.75 -3.73 0.44
C THR A 43 9.03 -5.07 0.42
N SER A 44 9.70 -6.16 0.79
CA SER A 44 9.07 -7.50 0.82
C SER A 44 7.95 -7.59 1.87
N PHE A 45 8.15 -6.96 3.03
CA PHE A 45 7.15 -6.93 4.09
C PHE A 45 5.91 -6.13 3.67
N GLN A 46 6.11 -4.96 3.06
CA GLN A 46 5.02 -4.14 2.52
C GLN A 46 4.23 -4.88 1.43
N ASP A 47 4.93 -5.57 0.52
CA ASP A 47 4.33 -6.37 -0.53
C ASP A 47 3.49 -7.52 0.04
N ASN A 48 3.98 -8.23 1.05
CA ASN A 48 3.21 -9.27 1.73
C ASN A 48 1.96 -8.73 2.45
N ALA A 49 2.07 -7.58 3.11
CA ALA A 49 0.93 -6.91 3.74
C ALA A 49 -0.11 -6.46 2.71
N ARG A 50 0.33 -5.89 1.58
CA ARG A 50 -0.54 -5.49 0.46
C ARG A 50 -1.24 -6.69 -0.16
N LYS A 51 -0.51 -7.79 -0.41
CA LYS A 51 -1.08 -9.04 -0.91
C LYS A 51 -2.16 -9.58 0.03
N SER A 52 -1.88 -9.64 1.34
CA SER A 52 -2.85 -10.11 2.35
C SER A 52 -4.09 -9.22 2.40
N ARG A 53 -3.91 -7.90 2.27
CA ARG A 53 -5.01 -6.94 2.15
C ARG A 53 -5.87 -7.20 0.91
N ILE A 54 -5.25 -7.31 -0.27
CA ILE A 54 -5.97 -7.58 -1.53
C ILE A 54 -6.75 -8.89 -1.43
N GLN A 55 -6.16 -9.96 -0.89
CA GLN A 55 -6.88 -11.22 -0.71
C GLN A 55 -8.08 -11.11 0.24
N SER A 56 -7.96 -10.31 1.30
CA SER A 56 -9.04 -10.09 2.26
C SER A 56 -10.16 -9.26 1.64
N GLU A 57 -9.80 -8.17 0.96
CA GLU A 57 -10.76 -7.33 0.22
C GLU A 57 -11.41 -8.09 -0.94
N HIS A 58 -10.69 -8.99 -1.62
CA HIS A 58 -11.27 -9.85 -2.65
C HIS A 58 -12.39 -10.73 -2.09
N ARG A 59 -12.18 -11.38 -0.92
CA ARG A 59 -13.24 -12.16 -0.26
C ARG A 59 -14.42 -11.29 0.16
N GLU A 60 -14.16 -10.10 0.67
CA GLU A 60 -15.20 -9.14 1.03
C GLU A 60 -16.02 -8.72 -0.20
N LEU A 61 -15.36 -8.46 -1.32
CA LEU A 61 -15.98 -8.12 -2.60
C LEU A 61 -16.80 -9.28 -3.17
N ILE A 62 -16.36 -10.53 -3.03
CA ILE A 62 -17.17 -11.70 -3.42
C ILE A 62 -18.49 -11.70 -2.64
N SER A 63 -18.44 -11.53 -1.32
CA SER A 63 -19.65 -11.45 -0.49
C SER A 63 -20.55 -10.28 -0.89
N ALA A 64 -19.95 -9.14 -1.27
CA ALA A 64 -20.68 -7.97 -1.76
C ALA A 64 -21.35 -8.22 -3.11
N VAL A 65 -20.67 -8.89 -4.05
CA VAL A 65 -21.23 -9.32 -5.34
C VAL A 65 -22.44 -10.24 -5.12
N GLN A 66 -22.29 -11.25 -4.27
CA GLN A 66 -23.39 -12.18 -3.96
C GLN A 66 -24.58 -11.48 -3.31
N SER A 67 -24.31 -10.55 -2.38
CA SER A 67 -25.36 -9.75 -1.72
C SER A 67 -26.05 -8.80 -2.69
N TYR A 68 -25.30 -8.19 -3.60
CA TYR A 68 -25.85 -7.33 -4.65
C TYR A 68 -26.79 -8.13 -5.56
N ILE A 69 -26.32 -9.27 -6.10
CA ILE A 69 -27.10 -10.14 -6.98
C ILE A 69 -28.37 -10.62 -6.28
N GLY A 70 -28.27 -11.08 -5.03
CA GLY A 70 -29.42 -11.54 -4.25
C GLY A 70 -30.43 -10.44 -3.89
N SER A 71 -30.08 -9.17 -4.09
CA SER A 71 -30.98 -8.02 -3.91
C SER A 71 -31.64 -7.52 -5.19
N GLN A 72 -31.28 -8.08 -6.35
CA GLN A 72 -31.88 -7.72 -7.64
C GLN A 72 -33.19 -8.49 -7.89
N ASP A 73 -34.11 -7.86 -8.63
CA ASP A 73 -35.40 -8.46 -9.00
C ASP A 73 -35.23 -9.68 -9.92
N ASP A 74 -34.18 -9.68 -10.76
CA ASP A 74 -33.78 -10.80 -11.62
C ASP A 74 -32.33 -11.19 -11.32
N PRO A 75 -32.09 -12.11 -10.36
CA PRO A 75 -30.74 -12.54 -9.97
C PRO A 75 -29.95 -13.24 -11.07
N ASP A 76 -30.63 -13.84 -12.05
CA ASP A 76 -29.98 -14.62 -13.12
C ASP A 76 -29.40 -13.71 -14.22
N ASN A 77 -29.95 -12.50 -14.37
CA ASN A 77 -29.56 -11.54 -15.40
C ASN A 77 -28.91 -10.26 -14.85
N VAL A 78 -28.12 -10.39 -13.78
CA VAL A 78 -27.41 -9.25 -13.18
C VAL A 78 -26.12 -8.94 -13.92
N THR A 79 -25.90 -7.64 -14.17
CA THR A 79 -24.64 -7.06 -14.63
C THR A 79 -24.10 -6.08 -13.58
N ILE A 80 -22.78 -6.04 -13.42
CA ILE A 80 -22.11 -5.11 -12.51
C ILE A 80 -21.22 -4.23 -13.37
N ASP A 81 -21.64 -2.98 -13.61
CA ASP A 81 -20.94 -2.07 -14.52
C ASP A 81 -19.58 -1.62 -14.00
N ASN A 82 -19.49 -1.41 -12.69
CA ASN A 82 -18.28 -0.95 -12.04
C ASN A 82 -18.26 -1.36 -10.56
N ILE A 83 -17.07 -1.31 -9.97
CA ILE A 83 -16.87 -1.74 -8.59
C ILE A 83 -17.67 -0.93 -7.57
N ASN A 84 -17.93 0.36 -7.82
CA ASN A 84 -18.63 1.24 -6.88
C ASN A 84 -20.11 0.87 -6.70
N VAL A 85 -20.71 0.10 -7.61
CA VAL A 85 -22.05 -0.49 -7.41
C VAL A 85 -22.10 -1.37 -6.15
N LEU A 86 -20.97 -1.97 -5.78
CA LEU A 86 -20.85 -2.81 -4.59
C LEU A 86 -20.68 -2.01 -3.29
N ALA A 87 -20.52 -0.68 -3.37
CA ALA A 87 -20.26 0.18 -2.21
C ALA A 87 -21.28 0.01 -1.06
N PRO A 88 -22.59 -0.13 -1.30
CA PRO A 88 -23.57 -0.36 -0.24
C PRO A 88 -23.47 -1.74 0.43
N TYR A 89 -22.81 -2.70 -0.23
CA TYR A 89 -22.77 -4.12 0.15
C TYR A 89 -21.44 -4.52 0.82
N ILE A 90 -20.56 -3.56 1.06
CA ILE A 90 -19.24 -3.77 1.70
C ILE A 90 -19.28 -3.17 3.11
N ALA A 91 -18.96 -3.98 4.13
CA ALA A 91 -19.00 -3.56 5.53
C ALA A 91 -17.99 -2.44 5.85
N LYS A 92 -16.90 -2.37 5.08
CA LYS A 92 -15.84 -1.36 5.19
C LYS A 92 -16.27 0.08 4.88
N ASN A 93 -17.49 0.31 4.37
CA ASN A 93 -17.93 1.62 3.92
C ASN A 93 -18.38 2.59 5.03
N SER A 94 -17.87 2.39 6.25
CA SER A 94 -18.19 3.14 7.48
C SER A 94 -17.82 4.64 7.42
N LYS A 95 -17.23 5.12 6.32
CA LYS A 95 -16.82 6.52 6.13
C LYS A 95 -17.66 7.29 5.11
N GLY A 96 -18.71 6.70 4.53
CA GLY A 96 -19.59 7.40 3.58
C GLY A 96 -18.92 7.76 2.25
N GLU A 97 -17.74 7.21 1.94
CA GLU A 97 -17.08 7.39 0.65
C GLU A 97 -17.67 6.39 -0.35
N ALA A 98 -18.55 6.85 -1.22
CA ALA A 98 -19.18 6.00 -2.25
C ALA A 98 -18.18 5.46 -3.29
N ASP A 99 -17.00 6.08 -3.39
CA ASP A 99 -15.97 5.73 -4.36
C ASP A 99 -14.97 4.72 -3.79
N LEU A 100 -15.27 3.42 -3.99
CA LEU A 100 -14.40 2.32 -3.56
C LEU A 100 -13.03 2.34 -4.22
N THR A 101 -12.89 3.02 -5.36
CA THR A 101 -11.59 3.18 -6.04
C THR A 101 -10.57 3.93 -5.17
N LYS A 102 -11.02 4.70 -4.18
CA LYS A 102 -10.16 5.42 -3.23
C LYS A 102 -9.85 4.62 -1.97
N THR A 103 -10.71 3.67 -1.60
CA THR A 103 -10.64 2.97 -0.30
C THR A 103 -10.04 1.57 -0.41
N LEU A 104 -10.22 0.90 -1.55
CA LEU A 104 -9.66 -0.42 -1.83
C LEU A 104 -8.15 -0.37 -2.10
N ALA A 105 -7.51 -1.53 -2.01
CA ALA A 105 -6.10 -1.69 -2.26
C ALA A 105 -5.73 -1.29 -3.69
N LYS A 106 -4.51 -0.77 -3.83
CA LYS A 106 -3.95 -0.26 -5.09
C LYS A 106 -2.64 -0.94 -5.45
N ASN A 107 -2.36 -0.99 -6.75
CA ASN A 107 -1.08 -1.29 -7.36
C ASN A 107 -0.53 0.01 -7.96
N GLY A 108 0.31 0.71 -7.20
CA GLY A 108 0.71 2.07 -7.54
C GLY A 108 -0.51 2.98 -7.58
N ASN A 109 -0.83 3.50 -8.76
CA ASN A 109 -1.97 4.40 -8.96
C ASN A 109 -3.27 3.66 -9.32
N ASP A 110 -3.16 2.41 -9.78
CA ASP A 110 -4.30 1.62 -10.23
C ASP A 110 -4.94 0.84 -9.10
N ILE A 111 -6.24 0.62 -9.18
CA ILE A 111 -6.97 -0.21 -8.20
C ILE A 111 -6.59 -1.67 -8.43
N ALA A 112 -6.37 -2.41 -7.35
CA ALA A 112 -6.06 -3.83 -7.40
C ALA A 112 -7.28 -4.71 -7.74
N HIS A 113 -8.49 -4.14 -7.72
CA HIS A 113 -9.76 -4.85 -7.90
C HIS A 113 -10.54 -4.24 -9.07
N LYS A 114 -10.95 -5.09 -10.01
CA LYS A 114 -11.68 -4.69 -11.22
C LYS A 114 -12.85 -5.63 -11.46
N ILE A 115 -13.94 -5.07 -11.98
CA ILE A 115 -15.06 -5.84 -12.50
C ILE A 115 -14.88 -5.96 -14.00
N ASP A 116 -14.82 -7.20 -14.48
CA ASP A 116 -14.97 -7.55 -15.88
C ASP A 116 -16.45 -7.82 -16.12
N LYS A 117 -17.13 -6.79 -16.62
CA LYS A 117 -18.57 -6.82 -16.89
C LYS A 117 -18.93 -7.80 -18.01
N ASP A 118 -18.03 -8.01 -18.97
CA ASP A 118 -18.31 -8.79 -20.17
C ASP A 118 -18.25 -10.29 -19.83
N ASN A 119 -17.30 -10.67 -18.98
CA ASN A 119 -17.12 -12.06 -18.54
C ASN A 119 -17.77 -12.37 -17.19
N HIS A 120 -18.45 -11.41 -16.56
CA HIS A 120 -19.08 -11.58 -15.24
C HIS A 120 -18.08 -12.01 -14.16
N LYS A 121 -16.91 -11.36 -14.14
CA LYS A 121 -15.82 -11.69 -13.22
C LYS A 121 -15.41 -10.53 -12.33
N LEU A 122 -15.17 -10.82 -11.07
CA LEU A 122 -14.37 -9.98 -10.18
C LEU A 122 -12.91 -10.44 -10.29
N ILE A 123 -12.04 -9.55 -10.73
CA ILE A 123 -10.60 -9.80 -10.90
C ILE A 123 -9.85 -8.96 -9.88
N SER A 124 -9.03 -9.62 -9.07
CA SER A 124 -8.17 -8.97 -8.07
C SER A 124 -6.72 -9.32 -8.34
N THR A 125 -5.89 -8.33 -8.66
CA THR A 125 -4.50 -8.52 -9.05
C THR A 125 -3.58 -7.87 -8.03
N PHE A 126 -2.54 -8.58 -7.62
CA PHE A 126 -1.43 -8.06 -6.84
C PHE A 126 -0.19 -7.97 -7.72
N THR A 127 0.36 -6.76 -7.85
CA THR A 127 1.62 -6.49 -8.55
C THR A 127 2.69 -6.10 -7.51
N PRO A 128 3.75 -6.92 -7.32
CA PRO A 128 4.83 -6.63 -6.38
C PRO A 128 5.58 -5.35 -6.76
N SER A 129 6.05 -4.60 -5.77
CA SER A 129 6.77 -3.35 -5.99
C SER A 129 8.20 -3.59 -6.50
N GLY A 130 8.78 -4.75 -6.16
CA GLY A 130 10.16 -5.11 -6.48
C GLY A 130 10.36 -5.96 -7.75
N GLY A 131 9.38 -6.01 -8.67
CA GLY A 131 9.51 -6.77 -9.93
C GLY A 131 9.29 -8.28 -9.81
N GLY A 132 8.57 -8.72 -8.78
CA GLY A 132 8.16 -10.13 -8.62
C GLY A 132 7.00 -10.53 -9.53
N LYS A 133 6.63 -11.82 -9.50
CA LYS A 133 5.48 -12.34 -10.26
C LYS A 133 4.16 -11.78 -9.73
N GLU A 134 3.32 -11.32 -10.65
CA GLU A 134 1.95 -10.93 -10.34
C GLU A 134 1.12 -12.13 -9.88
N GLN A 135 0.14 -11.87 -9.03
CA GLN A 135 -0.82 -12.87 -8.58
C GLN A 135 -2.23 -12.35 -8.77
N THR A 136 -3.07 -13.14 -9.43
CA THR A 136 -4.45 -12.78 -9.75
C THR A 136 -5.41 -13.79 -9.13
N TRP A 137 -6.49 -13.29 -8.56
CA TRP A 137 -7.65 -14.06 -8.12
C TRP A 137 -8.85 -13.65 -8.94
N GLU A 138 -9.59 -14.63 -9.44
CA GLU A 138 -10.81 -14.42 -10.22
C GLU A 138 -11.98 -15.08 -9.50
N TYR A 139 -13.11 -14.38 -9.50
CA TYR A 139 -14.40 -14.93 -9.10
C TYR A 139 -15.40 -14.67 -10.21
N ASP A 140 -15.90 -15.75 -10.82
CA ASP A 140 -16.94 -15.72 -11.82
C ASP A 140 -18.29 -15.96 -11.13
N TRP A 141 -19.19 -14.97 -11.18
CA TRP A 141 -20.48 -15.06 -10.50
C TRP A 141 -21.57 -15.71 -11.36
N LYS A 142 -21.31 -16.00 -12.64
CA LYS A 142 -22.22 -16.74 -13.53
C LYS A 142 -21.76 -18.16 -13.84
N SER A 143 -20.55 -18.55 -13.47
CA SER A 143 -19.99 -19.90 -13.71
C SER A 143 -20.75 -21.04 -13.00
N LYS A 144 -21.76 -20.77 -12.16
CA LYS A 144 -22.51 -21.79 -11.41
C LYS A 144 -24.02 -21.52 -11.29
N SER A 145 -24.67 -21.11 -12.37
CA SER A 145 -26.10 -21.40 -12.55
C SER A 145 -26.31 -22.62 -13.45
#